data_AF-A0A1H4XA81-F1
#
_entry.id   AF-A0A1H4XA81-F1
#
_cell.length_a   1.000
_cell.length_b   1.000
_cell.length_c   1.000
_cell.angle_alpha   90.00
_cell.angle_beta   90.00
_cell.angle_gamma   90.00
#
_symmetry.space_group_name_H-M   'P 1'
#
loop_
_entity.id
_entity.type
_entity.pdbx_description
1 polymer ?
#
loop_
_entity_poly.entity_id
_entity_poly.type
_entity_poly.pdbx_seq_one_letter_code
_entity_poly.pdbx_strand_id
1 'polypeptide(L)'
;MADAGFTALRQFSFTTRPYLAVDDETGTPIGLDDLDVRVGWLLDLISGAEAHLLSRLWQPATFDVLAAGCDNHGRTLPMHGHVAAARLGWTPHYPDGVYVPSRVTRVVTAQAVGTLRALAHRDTAIITLSARFAPATGRIAAPTTAAECVPSGFARGVVRQITARARAAADSADARLRITDVQAPPQTSAMARLSAADRQLSHLTVTDAVMTLTVKLPTTAAPTSRAQWRRVRLTAAIPPHLHRRPISEWHLPTLHLDHRGLLLRCAATEAVPAADLTSGTTAVGVDWSPSTLGVAAVATHTPEGVVSDYRGFTYDDRGLGIKLARLQTEGQLLHAKAARLRRLAATAPPEVRAGLEAKIAVLDEHRTAVGVKRAKINREMAFHFGCQVTDFAAAAGATVIAVEDLTTLETRGHGRVNNNRAAQSARRKAVDALTHTAAGVGVTVVSVPARGSSAQCPGCNEPLSRPGGYHRAWCEQCKIGGNRDHVAAVNLAKRALLGRGKAVRKRGRSPQIRVIEHAPVRRCRDKMCPTPRRPRHRRVRRSAPAATPRVGVNQTRIVPAPQASVWDTVKPATPQGVTGSREVHTSPTPATSVAGSTRSM
;
A
#
# COMPACT_ATOMS: atom_id res chain seq x y z
N MET A 1 -1.51 -32.66 28.01
CA MET A 1 -1.84 -31.22 28.15
C MET A 1 -1.25 -30.51 26.95
N ALA A 2 -2.11 -30.13 26.00
CA ALA A 2 -1.70 -29.61 24.72
C ALA A 2 -1.06 -28.24 24.88
N ASP A 3 0.11 -28.09 24.25
CA ASP A 3 0.91 -26.87 24.16
C ASP A 3 0.00 -25.69 23.77
N ALA A 4 -0.29 -24.80 24.71
CA ALA A 4 -1.02 -23.57 24.45
C ALA A 4 -0.09 -22.63 23.67
N GLY A 5 0.06 -22.92 22.38
CA GLY A 5 0.89 -22.15 21.47
C GLY A 5 0.53 -20.68 21.59
N PHE A 6 1.54 -19.84 21.81
CA PHE A 6 1.36 -18.40 21.96
C PHE A 6 0.48 -17.86 20.82
N THR A 7 -0.54 -17.07 21.14
CA THR A 7 -1.41 -16.42 20.14
C THR A 7 -0.99 -14.97 19.94
N ALA A 8 -0.89 -14.52 18.69
CA ALA A 8 -0.66 -13.13 18.34
C ALA A 8 -1.97 -12.48 17.84
N LEU A 9 -2.08 -11.16 17.98
CA LEU A 9 -3.19 -10.39 17.42
C LEU A 9 -2.81 -9.83 16.05
N ARG A 10 -3.66 -10.06 15.05
CA ARG A 10 -3.50 -9.55 13.69
C ARG A 10 -4.70 -8.69 13.31
N GLN A 11 -4.44 -7.45 12.95
CA GLN A 11 -5.45 -6.58 12.37
C GLN A 11 -5.51 -6.76 10.85
N PHE A 12 -6.72 -6.81 10.30
CA PHE A 12 -6.96 -6.82 8.86
C PHE A 12 -8.16 -5.93 8.49
N SER A 13 -8.25 -5.57 7.22
CA SER A 13 -9.34 -4.75 6.69
C SER A 13 -10.19 -5.54 5.70
N PHE A 14 -11.48 -5.27 5.70
CA PHE A 14 -12.44 -5.81 4.75
C PHE A 14 -13.47 -4.74 4.39
N THR A 15 -14.28 -5.01 3.37
CA THR A 15 -15.33 -4.09 2.94
C THR A 15 -16.66 -4.81 2.87
N THR A 16 -17.72 -4.15 3.28
CA THR A 16 -19.11 -4.62 3.11
C THR A 16 -20.03 -3.46 2.82
N ARG A 17 -21.25 -3.76 2.38
CA ARG A 17 -22.29 -2.76 2.07
C ARG A 17 -23.54 -3.04 2.87
N PRO A 18 -24.20 -1.99 3.39
CA PRO A 18 -25.52 -2.14 3.96
C PRO A 18 -26.52 -2.57 2.89
N TYR A 19 -27.37 -3.53 3.24
CA TYR A 19 -28.52 -3.93 2.41
C TYR A 19 -29.85 -3.44 3.01
N LEU A 20 -29.84 -3.00 4.27
CA LEU A 20 -31.00 -2.45 4.97
C LEU A 20 -30.57 -1.25 5.81
N ALA A 21 -31.40 -0.21 5.81
CA ALA A 21 -31.28 0.96 6.67
C ALA A 21 -32.63 1.30 7.30
N VAL A 22 -32.64 1.61 8.59
CA VAL A 22 -33.84 2.02 9.33
C VAL A 22 -33.51 3.20 10.25
N ASP A 23 -34.50 4.07 10.50
CA ASP A 23 -34.43 5.03 11.60
C ASP A 23 -34.34 4.25 12.93
N ASP A 24 -33.40 4.62 13.79
CA ASP A 24 -33.12 3.87 15.02
C ASP A 24 -34.22 4.03 16.07
N GLU A 25 -34.93 5.17 16.07
CA GLU A 25 -36.00 5.49 17.01
C GLU A 25 -37.34 4.93 16.52
N THR A 26 -37.69 5.18 15.25
CA THR A 26 -39.02 4.82 14.72
C THR A 26 -39.05 3.43 14.08
N GLY A 27 -37.90 2.84 13.77
CA GLY A 27 -37.80 1.59 13.01
C GLY A 27 -38.23 1.72 11.55
N THR A 28 -38.54 2.93 11.07
CA THR A 28 -39.02 3.17 9.70
C THR A 28 -37.91 2.87 8.69
N PRO A 29 -38.18 2.10 7.61
CA PRO A 29 -37.21 1.87 6.55
C PRO A 29 -36.76 3.17 5.88
N ILE A 30 -35.45 3.27 5.61
CA ILE A 30 -34.84 4.35 4.83
C ILE A 30 -34.37 3.76 3.51
N GLY A 31 -34.82 4.32 2.40
CA GLY A 31 -34.38 3.92 1.06
C GLY A 31 -32.85 4.08 0.93
N LEU A 32 -32.19 3.13 0.25
CA LEU A 32 -30.72 3.14 0.15
C LEU A 32 -30.20 4.37 -0.62
N ASP A 33 -30.98 4.92 -1.54
CA ASP A 33 -30.62 6.16 -2.24
C ASP A 33 -30.73 7.39 -1.32
N ASP A 34 -31.76 7.45 -0.46
CA ASP A 34 -31.87 8.50 0.58
C ASP A 34 -30.73 8.38 1.60
N LEU A 35 -30.36 7.16 1.97
CA LEU A 35 -29.18 6.91 2.81
C LEU A 35 -27.91 7.45 2.16
N ASP A 36 -27.69 7.17 0.87
CA ASP A 36 -26.51 7.64 0.15
C ASP A 36 -26.46 9.17 0.10
N VAL A 37 -27.60 9.83 -0.09
CA VAL A 37 -27.74 11.30 -0.01
C VAL A 37 -27.35 11.82 1.38
N ARG A 38 -27.92 11.25 2.45
CA ARG A 38 -27.61 11.65 3.84
C ARG A 38 -26.15 11.45 4.21
N VAL A 39 -25.55 10.34 3.76
CA VAL A 39 -24.12 10.10 3.95
C VAL A 39 -23.30 11.08 3.13
N GLY A 40 -23.72 11.41 1.91
CA GLY A 40 -23.09 12.43 1.05
C GLY A 40 -22.95 13.75 1.79
N TRP A 41 -24.04 14.26 2.37
CA TRP A 41 -24.03 15.48 3.18
C TRP A 41 -23.04 15.41 4.35
N LEU A 42 -22.97 14.28 5.08
CA LEU A 42 -21.99 14.09 6.14
C LEU A 42 -20.54 14.12 5.60
N LEU A 43 -20.28 13.44 4.49
CA LEU A 43 -18.95 13.36 3.89
C LEU A 43 -18.49 14.72 3.35
N ASP A 44 -19.40 15.50 2.78
CA ASP A 44 -19.14 16.85 2.29
C ASP A 44 -18.80 17.81 3.45
N LEU A 45 -19.58 17.76 4.53
CA LEU A 45 -19.29 18.54 5.75
C LEU A 45 -17.92 18.20 6.35
N ILE A 46 -17.58 16.91 6.45
CA ILE A 46 -16.29 16.47 7.00
C ILE A 46 -15.14 16.88 6.07
N SER A 47 -15.22 16.55 4.79
CA SER A 47 -14.11 16.75 3.85
C SER A 47 -13.86 18.22 3.53
N GLY A 48 -14.92 19.04 3.46
CA GLY A 48 -14.81 20.49 3.32
C GLY A 48 -14.14 21.15 4.52
N ALA A 49 -14.60 20.80 5.74
CA ALA A 49 -14.00 21.33 6.97
C ALA A 49 -12.55 20.85 7.17
N GLU A 50 -12.25 19.59 6.83
CA GLU A 50 -10.89 19.03 6.87
C GLU A 50 -9.97 19.75 5.88
N ALA A 51 -10.42 19.95 4.63
CA ALA A 51 -9.65 20.62 3.59
C ALA A 51 -9.34 22.08 3.97
N HIS A 52 -10.34 22.81 4.46
CA HIS A 52 -10.16 24.18 4.93
C HIS A 52 -9.16 24.25 6.09
N LEU A 53 -9.30 23.38 7.09
CA LEU A 53 -8.39 23.32 8.23
C LEU A 53 -6.95 23.00 7.80
N LEU A 54 -6.76 22.00 6.93
CA LEU A 54 -5.44 21.64 6.41
C LEU A 54 -4.81 22.75 5.59
N SER A 55 -5.59 23.44 4.74
CA SER A 55 -5.11 24.58 3.96
C SER A 55 -4.66 25.73 4.86
N ARG A 56 -5.46 26.06 5.89
CA ARG A 56 -5.14 27.13 6.85
C ARG A 56 -3.91 26.81 7.69
N LEU A 57 -3.74 25.55 8.08
CA LEU A 57 -2.59 25.08 8.87
C LEU A 57 -1.37 24.69 8.02
N TRP A 58 -1.40 24.90 6.70
CA TRP A 58 -0.28 24.59 5.81
C TRP A 58 0.81 25.65 5.84
N GLN A 59 1.41 25.85 7.02
CA GLN A 59 2.43 26.85 7.28
C GLN A 59 3.58 26.29 8.12
N PRO A 60 4.82 26.79 7.97
CA PRO A 60 6.00 26.29 8.69
C PRO A 60 5.80 26.18 10.21
N ALA A 61 5.20 27.20 10.83
CA ALA A 61 4.95 27.26 12.28
C ALA A 61 4.09 26.09 12.79
N THR A 62 3.17 25.57 11.97
CA THR A 62 2.37 24.39 12.35
C THR A 62 3.26 23.15 12.49
N PHE A 63 4.21 22.98 11.58
CA PHE A 63 5.13 21.86 11.62
C PHE A 63 6.16 22.00 12.75
N ASP A 64 6.56 23.21 13.11
CA ASP A 64 7.44 23.47 14.25
C ASP A 64 6.77 23.01 15.57
N VAL A 65 5.50 23.37 15.79
CA VAL A 65 4.73 22.92 16.96
C VAL A 65 4.60 21.39 17.00
N LEU A 66 4.32 20.75 15.86
CA LEU A 66 4.20 19.30 15.78
C LEU A 66 5.53 18.57 15.99
N ALA A 67 6.64 19.15 15.52
CA ALA A 67 7.98 18.62 15.69
C ALA A 67 8.47 18.76 17.14
N ALA A 68 8.18 19.89 17.79
CA ALA A 68 8.46 20.13 19.20
C ALA A 68 7.69 19.15 20.11
N GLY A 69 6.47 18.77 19.69
CA GLY A 69 5.66 17.82 20.43
C GLY A 69 5.07 18.39 21.72
N CYS A 70 5.10 19.70 21.91
CA CYS A 70 4.52 20.42 23.04
C CYS A 70 3.70 21.64 22.57
N ASP A 71 2.82 22.14 23.44
CA ASP A 71 2.12 23.41 23.25
C ASP A 71 2.98 24.61 23.69
N ASN A 72 2.46 25.83 23.54
CA ASN A 72 3.15 27.07 23.91
C ASN A 72 3.45 27.20 25.41
N HIS A 73 2.90 26.31 26.25
CA HIS A 73 3.18 26.23 27.69
C HIS A 73 4.11 25.05 28.04
N GLY A 74 4.73 24.41 27.04
CA GLY A 74 5.65 23.28 27.23
C GLY A 74 4.97 21.94 27.54
N ARG A 75 3.63 21.84 27.46
CA ARG A 75 2.92 20.59 27.77
C ARG A 75 2.91 19.67 26.56
N THR A 76 3.26 18.39 26.76
CA THR A 76 3.28 17.37 25.69
C THR A 76 1.95 17.28 24.95
N LEU A 77 1.99 17.19 23.62
CA LEU A 77 0.79 17.05 22.80
C LEU A 77 0.09 15.70 23.01
N PRO A 78 -1.24 15.66 23.20
CA PRO A 78 -1.99 14.43 23.39
C PRO A 78 -1.87 13.47 22.19
N MET A 79 -1.87 12.16 22.42
CA MET A 79 -1.87 11.17 21.33
C MET A 79 -3.12 11.28 20.44
N HIS A 80 -4.29 11.53 21.02
CA HIS A 80 -5.54 11.64 20.26
C HIS A 80 -5.61 12.96 19.49
N GLY A 81 -5.76 12.88 18.17
CA GLY A 81 -5.70 14.04 17.28
C GLY A 81 -6.72 15.14 17.62
N HIS A 82 -7.95 14.78 17.97
CA HIS A 82 -8.98 15.77 18.33
C HIS A 82 -8.67 16.50 19.65
N VAL A 83 -8.01 15.85 20.61
CA VAL A 83 -7.59 16.47 21.88
C VAL A 83 -6.41 17.41 21.63
N ALA A 84 -5.47 17.00 20.77
CA ALA A 84 -4.37 17.86 20.36
C ALA A 84 -4.86 19.10 19.59
N ALA A 85 -5.83 18.95 18.69
CA ALA A 85 -6.45 20.07 17.99
C ALA A 85 -7.10 21.06 18.97
N ALA A 86 -7.87 20.55 19.94
CA ALA A 86 -8.49 21.39 20.97
C ALA A 86 -7.43 22.14 21.80
N ARG A 87 -6.34 21.46 22.20
CA ARG A 87 -5.24 22.08 22.95
C ARG A 87 -4.54 23.19 22.16
N LEU A 88 -4.44 23.04 20.84
CA LEU A 88 -3.76 23.99 19.95
C LEU A 88 -4.70 25.06 19.37
N GLY A 89 -5.98 25.08 19.75
CA GLY A 89 -6.97 26.01 19.18
C GLY A 89 -7.25 25.77 17.70
N TRP A 90 -6.99 24.55 17.20
CA TRP A 90 -7.20 24.20 15.79
C TRP A 90 -8.65 23.78 15.55
N THR A 91 -9.51 24.79 15.42
CA THR A 91 -10.94 24.62 15.19
C THR A 91 -11.26 24.55 13.69
N PRO A 92 -12.03 23.54 13.22
CA PRO A 92 -12.56 23.55 11.86
C PRO A 92 -13.58 24.67 11.67
N HIS A 93 -13.67 25.19 10.44
CA HIS A 93 -14.73 26.11 10.03
C HIS A 93 -15.81 25.33 9.27
N TYR A 94 -17.07 25.70 9.49
CA TYR A 94 -18.25 25.13 8.85
C TYR A 94 -19.08 26.26 8.22
N PRO A 95 -19.92 25.97 7.20
CA PRO A 95 -20.77 27.01 6.61
C PRO A 95 -21.67 27.68 7.64
N ASP A 96 -21.94 28.97 7.46
CA ASP A 96 -22.76 29.76 8.35
C ASP A 96 -24.18 29.17 8.47
N GLY A 97 -24.73 29.19 9.69
CA GLY A 97 -26.05 28.63 10.00
C GLY A 97 -26.12 27.10 10.07
N VAL A 98 -25.02 26.38 9.80
CA VAL A 98 -24.99 24.91 9.90
C VAL A 98 -24.59 24.45 11.31
N TYR A 99 -25.50 23.75 11.97
CA TYR A 99 -25.26 23.01 13.20
C TYR A 99 -24.53 21.69 12.92
N VAL A 100 -23.31 21.59 13.44
CA VAL A 100 -22.49 20.38 13.40
C VAL A 100 -22.30 19.80 14.80
N PRO A 101 -22.69 18.53 15.06
CA PRO A 101 -22.43 17.89 16.34
C PRO A 101 -20.94 17.87 16.64
N SER A 102 -20.56 18.16 17.89
CA SER A 102 -19.14 18.17 18.33
C SER A 102 -18.37 16.89 18.00
N ARG A 103 -19.06 15.75 17.90
CA ARG A 103 -18.45 14.46 17.51
C ARG A 103 -18.05 14.39 16.03
N VAL A 104 -18.77 15.07 15.15
CA VAL A 104 -18.36 15.24 13.75
C VAL A 104 -17.09 16.10 13.69
N THR A 105 -17.02 17.16 14.51
CA THR A 105 -15.80 17.97 14.66
C THR A 105 -14.62 17.17 15.19
N ARG A 106 -14.83 16.21 16.10
CA ARG A 106 -13.78 15.28 16.54
C ARG A 106 -13.26 14.41 15.39
N VAL A 107 -14.14 13.93 14.50
CA VAL A 107 -13.72 13.16 13.32
C VAL A 107 -12.85 14.02 12.40
N VAL A 108 -13.30 15.25 12.08
CA VAL A 108 -12.55 16.20 11.24
C VAL A 108 -11.17 16.48 11.83
N THR A 109 -11.10 16.89 13.09
CA THR A 109 -9.84 17.25 13.75
C THR A 109 -8.90 16.06 13.93
N ALA A 110 -9.42 14.87 14.25
CA ALA A 110 -8.60 13.66 14.34
C ALA A 110 -7.99 13.27 12.98
N GLN A 111 -8.76 13.40 11.89
CA GLN A 111 -8.27 13.17 10.52
C GLN A 111 -7.20 14.20 10.14
N ALA A 112 -7.47 15.49 10.31
CA ALA A 112 -6.55 16.57 9.96
C ALA A 112 -5.23 16.47 10.75
N VAL A 113 -5.30 16.32 12.08
CA VAL A 113 -4.09 16.24 12.92
C VAL A 113 -3.29 14.97 12.63
N GLY A 114 -3.96 13.84 12.37
CA GLY A 114 -3.28 12.60 11.95
C GLY A 114 -2.49 12.80 10.66
N THR A 115 -3.09 13.49 9.68
CA THR A 115 -2.43 13.85 8.42
C THR A 115 -1.26 14.80 8.65
N LEU A 116 -1.44 15.88 9.41
CA LEU A 116 -0.38 16.85 9.69
C LEU A 116 0.80 16.23 10.44
N ARG A 117 0.57 15.33 11.40
CA ARG A 117 1.65 14.61 12.11
C ARG A 117 2.48 13.73 11.17
N ALA A 118 1.82 13.01 10.28
CA ALA A 118 2.51 12.20 9.28
C ALA A 118 3.37 13.10 8.35
N LEU A 119 2.86 14.29 8.02
CA LEU A 119 3.57 15.27 7.20
C LEU A 119 4.66 16.03 7.96
N ALA A 120 4.55 16.21 9.28
CA ALA A 120 5.60 16.78 10.11
C ALA A 120 6.87 15.92 10.11
N HIS A 121 6.72 14.59 10.21
CA HIS A 121 7.87 13.68 10.06
C HIS A 121 8.54 13.84 8.69
N ARG A 122 7.74 14.08 7.64
CA ARG A 122 8.23 14.35 6.29
C ARG A 122 8.90 15.72 6.17
N ASP A 123 8.36 16.75 6.82
CA ASP A 123 8.93 18.09 6.88
C ASP A 123 10.33 18.06 7.52
N THR A 124 10.45 17.45 8.70
CA THR A 124 11.76 17.26 9.37
C THR A 124 12.76 16.57 8.44
N ALA A 125 12.33 15.51 7.75
CA ALA A 125 13.18 14.81 6.80
C ALA A 125 13.62 15.69 5.61
N ILE A 126 12.73 16.56 5.08
CA ILE A 126 13.05 17.50 4.00
C ILE A 126 14.03 18.57 4.48
N ILE A 127 13.83 19.12 5.69
CA ILE A 127 14.73 20.11 6.30
C ILE A 127 16.14 19.53 6.41
N THR A 128 16.26 18.35 7.03
CA THR A 128 17.55 17.67 7.25
C THR A 128 18.24 17.31 5.93
N LEU A 129 17.49 16.93 4.90
CA LEU A 129 18.08 16.64 3.57
C LEU A 129 18.53 17.92 2.87
N SER A 130 17.74 18.98 2.94
CA SER A 130 18.05 20.26 2.31
C SER A 130 19.28 20.90 2.94
N ALA A 131 19.41 20.84 4.27
CA ALA A 131 20.59 21.34 4.99
C ALA A 131 21.90 20.64 4.60
N ARG A 132 21.83 19.40 4.09
CA ARG A 132 22.99 18.60 3.67
C ARG A 132 23.16 18.55 2.15
N PHE A 133 22.29 19.21 1.40
CA PHE A 133 22.31 19.19 -0.06
C PHE A 133 23.28 20.25 -0.56
N ALA A 134 24.25 19.84 -1.38
CA ALA A 134 25.18 20.74 -2.06
C ALA A 134 24.66 21.06 -3.47
N PRO A 135 24.15 22.28 -3.73
CA PRO A 135 23.52 22.62 -5.02
C PRO A 135 24.48 22.49 -6.20
N ALA A 136 25.75 22.86 -6.03
CA ALA A 136 26.77 22.82 -7.07
C ALA A 136 27.08 21.41 -7.59
N THR A 137 27.03 20.41 -6.70
CA THR A 137 27.34 19.00 -7.07
C THR A 137 26.10 18.13 -7.18
N GLY A 138 24.94 18.60 -6.69
CA GLY A 138 23.72 17.82 -6.59
C GLY A 138 23.80 16.63 -5.61
N ARG A 139 24.79 16.62 -4.71
CA ARG A 139 25.04 15.53 -3.75
C ARG A 139 24.49 15.89 -2.36
N ILE A 140 24.10 14.88 -1.60
CA ILE A 140 23.80 15.03 -0.17
C ILE A 140 24.98 14.51 0.64
N ALA A 141 25.43 15.27 1.62
CA ALA A 141 26.40 14.80 2.61
C ALA A 141 25.83 13.65 3.46
N ALA A 142 26.71 12.78 3.97
CA ALA A 142 26.31 11.66 4.80
C ALA A 142 25.59 12.13 6.09
N PRO A 143 24.64 11.36 6.64
CA PRO A 143 24.05 11.67 7.94
C PRO A 143 25.13 11.61 9.03
N THR A 144 25.11 12.59 9.93
CA THR A 144 25.99 12.61 11.11
C THR A 144 25.34 11.92 12.30
N THR A 145 24.00 11.88 12.35
CA THR A 145 23.25 11.21 13.42
C THR A 145 22.23 10.20 12.88
N ALA A 146 21.80 9.27 13.75
CA ALA A 146 20.78 8.29 13.41
C ALA A 146 19.41 8.92 13.11
N ALA A 147 19.11 10.09 13.68
CA ALA A 147 17.87 10.83 13.44
C ALA A 147 17.78 11.39 12.01
N GLU A 148 18.93 11.62 11.37
CA GLU A 148 19.02 12.13 9.99
C GLU A 148 18.95 11.02 8.93
N CYS A 149 18.94 9.75 9.36
CA CYS A 149 18.86 8.60 8.48
C CYS A 149 17.44 8.41 7.94
N VAL A 150 17.25 8.75 6.67
CA VAL A 150 16.01 8.50 5.92
C VAL A 150 16.20 7.36 4.91
N PRO A 151 15.12 6.68 4.48
CA PRO A 151 15.23 5.68 3.42
C PRO A 151 15.82 6.28 2.13
N SER A 152 16.77 5.59 1.50
CA SER A 152 17.47 6.04 0.27
C SER A 152 16.52 6.46 -0.85
N GLY A 153 15.41 5.72 -1.04
CA GLY A 153 14.37 6.06 -2.00
C GLY A 153 13.67 7.39 -1.72
N PHE A 154 13.42 7.68 -0.44
CA PHE A 154 12.83 8.95 -0.02
C PHE A 154 13.81 10.11 -0.24
N ALA A 155 15.07 9.98 0.21
CA ALA A 155 16.12 10.97 -0.03
C ALA A 155 16.24 11.33 -1.52
N ARG A 156 16.30 10.32 -2.39
CA ARG A 156 16.35 10.53 -3.85
C ARG A 156 15.14 11.28 -4.39
N GLY A 157 13.94 10.99 -3.88
CA GLY A 157 12.72 11.70 -4.26
C GLY A 157 12.78 13.18 -3.91
N VAL A 158 13.19 13.48 -2.68
CA VAL A 158 13.36 14.85 -2.19
C VAL A 158 14.46 15.58 -2.97
N VAL A 159 15.64 14.97 -3.20
CA VAL A 159 16.71 15.57 -4.01
C VAL A 159 16.22 15.99 -5.39
N ARG A 160 15.39 15.17 -6.04
CA ARG A 160 14.83 15.52 -7.35
C ARG A 160 13.94 16.76 -7.26
N GLN A 161 13.14 16.89 -6.20
CA GLN A 161 12.28 18.04 -5.97
C GLN A 161 13.12 19.30 -5.69
N ILE A 162 14.13 19.19 -4.84
CA ILE A 162 15.09 20.28 -4.53
C ILE A 162 15.80 20.72 -5.82
N THR A 163 16.36 19.77 -6.58
CA THR A 163 17.07 20.04 -7.84
C THR A 163 16.16 20.69 -8.89
N ALA A 164 14.92 20.21 -9.02
CA ALA A 164 13.96 20.79 -9.95
C ALA A 164 13.59 22.23 -9.58
N ARG A 165 13.43 22.52 -8.28
CA ARG A 165 13.16 23.87 -7.77
C ARG A 165 14.36 24.80 -7.95
N ALA A 166 15.57 24.34 -7.62
CA ALA A 166 16.81 25.11 -7.79
C ALA A 166 17.05 25.52 -9.26
N ARG A 167 16.59 24.72 -10.23
CA ARG A 167 16.63 25.08 -11.65
C ARG A 167 15.56 26.09 -12.08
N ALA A 168 14.47 26.20 -11.33
CA ALA A 168 13.34 27.07 -11.64
C ALA A 168 13.45 28.44 -10.94
N ALA A 169 14.10 28.51 -9.78
CA ALA A 169 14.37 29.75 -9.06
C ALA A 169 15.79 30.20 -9.36
N ALA A 170 15.95 31.25 -10.17
CA ALA A 170 17.27 31.70 -10.64
C ALA A 170 18.22 32.23 -9.55
N ASP A 171 17.75 32.57 -8.34
CA ASP A 171 18.59 33.28 -7.33
C ASP A 171 18.32 32.91 -5.85
N SER A 172 17.89 31.68 -5.53
CA SER A 172 17.70 31.29 -4.12
C SER A 172 18.16 29.85 -3.86
N ALA A 173 19.48 29.65 -3.93
CA ALA A 173 20.11 28.36 -3.65
C ALA A 173 20.26 28.06 -2.14
N ASP A 174 19.97 29.02 -1.26
CA ASP A 174 20.35 28.97 0.16
C ASP A 174 19.17 28.85 1.16
N ALA A 175 17.93 28.85 0.66
CA ALA A 175 16.76 28.69 1.53
C ALA A 175 16.59 27.22 1.95
N ARG A 176 16.65 26.96 3.26
CA ARG A 176 16.32 25.66 3.87
C ARG A 176 14.88 25.29 3.54
N LEU A 177 14.70 24.36 2.61
CA LEU A 177 13.37 23.99 2.13
C LEU A 177 12.56 23.24 3.20
N ARG A 178 11.28 23.57 3.23
CA ARG A 178 10.22 22.93 4.02
C ARG A 178 9.28 22.18 3.09
N ILE A 179 8.44 21.32 3.67
CA ILE A 179 7.39 20.62 2.92
C ILE A 179 6.44 21.60 2.23
N THR A 180 6.17 22.75 2.86
CA THR A 180 5.32 23.83 2.35
C THR A 180 5.88 24.49 1.10
N ASP A 181 7.20 24.48 0.92
CA ASP A 181 7.86 25.06 -0.25
C ASP A 181 7.77 24.13 -1.47
N VAL A 182 7.81 22.82 -1.22
CA VAL A 182 7.92 21.81 -2.30
C VAL A 182 6.59 21.14 -2.65
N GLN A 183 5.58 21.27 -1.79
CA GLN A 183 4.28 20.61 -1.94
C GLN A 183 3.12 21.55 -1.56
N ALA A 184 2.03 21.44 -2.31
CA ALA A 184 0.74 22.02 -1.94
C ALA A 184 0.13 21.29 -0.73
N PRO A 185 -0.84 21.91 -0.02
CA PRO A 185 -1.60 21.23 1.02
C PRO A 185 -2.14 19.88 0.54
N PRO A 186 -2.18 18.86 1.41
CA PRO A 186 -2.70 17.55 1.05
C PRO A 186 -4.17 17.65 0.67
N GLN A 187 -4.55 16.93 -0.39
CA GLN A 187 -5.95 16.76 -0.74
C GLN A 187 -6.63 15.80 0.23
N THR A 188 -7.83 16.15 0.68
CA THR A 188 -8.68 15.28 1.49
C THR A 188 -9.50 14.37 0.59
N SER A 189 -9.92 13.22 1.10
CA SER A 189 -10.90 12.37 0.44
C SER A 189 -12.21 12.47 1.20
N ALA A 190 -13.34 12.41 0.49
CA ALA A 190 -14.66 12.31 1.09
C ALA A 190 -14.80 10.97 1.85
N MET A 191 -14.45 10.99 3.14
CA MET A 191 -14.54 9.84 4.03
C MET A 191 -14.79 10.27 5.48
N ALA A 192 -15.54 9.45 6.21
CA ALA A 192 -15.75 9.63 7.64
C ALA A 192 -15.11 8.48 8.41
N ARG A 193 -14.02 8.74 9.14
CA ARG A 193 -13.37 7.72 9.99
C ARG A 193 -14.08 7.64 11.35
N LEU A 194 -15.07 6.76 11.44
CA LEU A 194 -15.90 6.64 12.65
C LEU A 194 -15.12 6.17 13.88
N SER A 195 -13.96 5.52 13.70
CA SER A 195 -13.05 5.16 14.80
C SER A 195 -12.49 6.36 15.57
N ALA A 196 -12.58 7.58 15.03
CA ALA A 196 -12.24 8.81 15.72
C ALA A 196 -13.38 9.36 16.60
N ALA A 197 -14.58 8.77 16.50
CA ALA A 197 -15.76 9.17 17.24
C ALA A 197 -16.06 8.21 18.40
N ASP A 198 -16.93 8.65 19.31
CA ASP A 198 -17.43 7.82 20.42
C ASP A 198 -18.85 7.31 20.15
N ARG A 199 -19.39 6.56 21.11
CA ARG A 199 -20.74 5.95 21.04
C ARG A 199 -21.87 6.97 20.81
N GLN A 200 -21.64 8.26 21.07
CA GLN A 200 -22.65 9.30 20.81
C GLN A 200 -22.86 9.56 19.31
N LEU A 201 -21.82 9.35 18.48
CA LEU A 201 -21.93 9.45 17.03
C LEU A 201 -22.23 8.09 16.40
N SER A 202 -21.46 7.06 16.78
CA SER A 202 -21.55 5.75 16.14
C SER A 202 -21.17 4.61 17.07
N HIS A 203 -21.82 3.47 16.92
CA HIS A 203 -21.39 2.21 17.52
C HIS A 203 -21.66 1.04 16.56
N LEU A 204 -20.92 -0.05 16.75
CA LEU A 204 -21.02 -1.25 15.95
C LEU A 204 -21.46 -2.42 16.83
N THR A 205 -22.41 -3.21 16.36
CA THR A 205 -22.79 -4.48 16.95
C THR A 205 -22.65 -5.57 15.89
N VAL A 206 -22.22 -6.75 16.30
CA VAL A 206 -22.04 -7.90 15.42
C VAL A 206 -22.70 -9.11 16.06
N THR A 207 -23.56 -9.78 15.30
CA THR A 207 -24.27 -10.98 15.73
C THR A 207 -24.23 -11.96 14.56
N ASP A 208 -23.67 -13.14 14.79
CA ASP A 208 -23.48 -14.18 13.79
C ASP A 208 -22.83 -13.66 12.49
N ALA A 209 -23.57 -13.70 11.38
CA ALA A 209 -23.14 -13.27 10.06
C ALA A 209 -23.54 -11.82 9.73
N VAL A 210 -24.06 -11.07 10.70
CA VAL A 210 -24.64 -9.74 10.50
C VAL A 210 -23.88 -8.68 11.30
N MET A 211 -23.59 -7.58 10.63
CA MET A 211 -22.97 -6.40 11.20
C MET A 211 -23.96 -5.23 11.15
N THR A 212 -24.22 -4.64 12.32
CA THR A 212 -25.16 -3.54 12.49
C THR A 212 -24.42 -2.30 12.98
N LEU A 213 -24.30 -1.29 12.10
CA LEU A 213 -23.71 0.01 12.40
C LEU A 213 -24.84 1.00 12.69
N THR A 214 -24.85 1.56 13.91
CA THR A 214 -25.74 2.67 14.24
C THR A 214 -24.95 3.97 14.19
N VAL A 215 -25.34 4.91 13.35
CA VAL A 215 -24.63 6.18 13.11
C VAL A 215 -25.59 7.36 13.04
N LYS A 216 -25.21 8.52 13.59
CA LYS A 216 -25.99 9.76 13.41
C LYS A 216 -25.71 10.39 12.05
N LEU A 217 -26.77 10.61 11.28
CA LEU A 217 -26.72 11.23 9.96
C LEU A 217 -27.61 12.48 9.92
N PRO A 218 -27.25 13.48 9.11
CA PRO A 218 -28.11 14.64 8.89
C PRO A 218 -29.35 14.23 8.09
N THR A 219 -30.49 14.90 8.33
CA THR A 219 -31.73 14.70 7.58
C THR A 219 -31.93 15.74 6.47
N THR A 220 -31.03 16.71 6.35
CA THR A 220 -31.00 17.74 5.31
C THR A 220 -29.54 18.13 5.03
N ALA A 221 -29.27 18.74 3.87
CA ALA A 221 -27.92 19.12 3.45
C ALA A 221 -27.24 20.14 4.37
N ALA A 222 -28.01 21.10 4.89
CA ALA A 222 -27.54 22.17 5.77
C ALA A 222 -28.31 22.13 7.10
N PRO A 223 -27.99 21.17 8.00
CA PRO A 223 -28.74 21.03 9.24
C PRO A 223 -28.51 22.25 10.13
N THR A 224 -29.57 22.96 10.53
CA THR A 224 -29.52 24.18 11.35
C THR A 224 -29.68 23.91 12.84
N SER A 225 -30.11 22.71 13.22
CA SER A 225 -30.33 22.34 14.62
C SER A 225 -30.03 20.87 14.90
N ARG A 226 -29.95 20.54 16.19
CA ARG A 226 -29.76 19.16 16.66
C ARG A 226 -30.87 18.21 16.21
N ALA A 227 -32.11 18.69 16.06
CA ALA A 227 -33.26 17.87 15.67
C ALA A 227 -33.14 17.32 14.23
N GLN A 228 -32.32 17.96 13.39
CA GLN A 228 -32.05 17.54 12.00
C GLN A 228 -30.90 16.52 11.90
N TRP A 229 -30.56 15.87 13.01
CA TRP A 229 -29.59 14.78 13.08
C TRP A 229 -30.25 13.57 13.74
N ARG A 230 -30.40 12.48 13.00
CA ARG A 230 -31.06 11.26 13.47
C ARG A 230 -30.14 10.07 13.48
N ARG A 231 -30.36 9.14 14.41
CA ARG A 231 -29.66 7.85 14.44
C ARG A 231 -30.26 6.95 13.36
N VAL A 232 -29.39 6.38 12.54
CA VAL A 232 -29.74 5.43 11.49
C VAL A 232 -29.01 4.13 11.77
N ARG A 233 -29.73 3.02 11.72
CA ARG A 233 -29.20 1.67 11.90
C ARG A 233 -29.02 1.03 10.53
N LEU A 234 -27.78 0.68 10.21
CA LEU A 234 -27.33 0.13 8.94
C LEU A 234 -26.98 -1.33 9.12
N THR A 235 -27.66 -2.21 8.40
CA THR A 235 -27.45 -3.66 8.48
C THR A 235 -26.67 -4.12 7.24
N ALA A 236 -25.54 -4.78 7.47
CA ALA A 236 -24.65 -5.29 6.43
C ALA A 236 -24.28 -6.76 6.70
N ALA A 237 -24.07 -7.53 5.64
CA ALA A 237 -23.62 -8.92 5.75
C ALA A 237 -22.11 -8.96 6.01
N ILE A 238 -21.68 -9.83 6.91
CA ILE A 238 -20.27 -10.19 7.06
C ILE A 238 -19.90 -11.11 5.90
N PRO A 239 -18.80 -10.85 5.18
CA PRO A 239 -18.35 -11.74 4.10
C PRO A 239 -18.21 -13.20 4.57
N PRO A 240 -18.69 -14.21 3.79
CA PRO A 240 -18.72 -15.60 4.24
C PRO A 240 -17.37 -16.18 4.68
N HIS A 241 -16.28 -15.76 4.04
CA HIS A 241 -14.92 -16.19 4.38
C HIS A 241 -14.45 -15.70 5.77
N LEU A 242 -15.20 -14.83 6.45
CA LEU A 242 -14.91 -14.34 7.80
C LEU A 242 -15.69 -15.07 8.89
N HIS A 243 -16.77 -15.80 8.57
CA HIS A 243 -17.69 -16.36 9.56
C HIS A 243 -17.03 -17.34 10.54
N ARG A 244 -15.98 -18.04 10.11
CA ARG A 244 -15.27 -19.05 10.93
C ARG A 244 -13.93 -18.56 11.46
N ARG A 245 -13.62 -17.27 11.29
CA ARG A 245 -12.34 -16.73 11.74
C ARG A 245 -12.41 -16.37 13.22
N PRO A 246 -11.33 -16.60 13.99
CA PRO A 246 -11.27 -16.28 15.42
C PRO A 246 -11.11 -14.77 15.64
N ILE A 247 -12.14 -14.00 15.32
CA ILE A 247 -12.17 -12.54 15.43
C ILE A 247 -12.45 -12.15 16.87
N SER A 248 -11.50 -11.45 17.50
CA SER A 248 -11.61 -10.98 18.88
C SER A 248 -12.24 -9.59 18.98
N GLU A 249 -12.13 -8.77 17.93
CA GLU A 249 -12.58 -7.39 17.95
C GLU A 249 -13.04 -6.91 16.57
N TRP A 250 -14.17 -6.19 16.54
CA TRP A 250 -14.68 -5.52 15.36
C TRP A 250 -14.54 -4.00 15.51
N HIS A 251 -13.87 -3.35 14.56
CA HIS A 251 -13.59 -1.92 14.63
C HIS A 251 -14.62 -1.10 13.87
N LEU A 252 -14.91 0.11 14.36
CA LEU A 252 -15.77 1.07 13.67
C LEU A 252 -15.25 1.36 12.25
N PRO A 253 -16.12 1.35 11.23
CA PRO A 253 -15.69 1.47 9.84
C PRO A 253 -15.36 2.91 9.46
N THR A 254 -14.65 3.05 8.34
CA THR A 254 -14.63 4.31 7.58
C THR A 254 -15.74 4.30 6.55
N LEU A 255 -16.59 5.33 6.54
CA LEU A 255 -17.63 5.51 5.53
C LEU A 255 -17.05 6.14 4.27
N HIS A 256 -17.50 5.66 3.11
CA HIS A 256 -17.16 6.21 1.80
C HIS A 256 -18.32 5.95 0.83
N LEU A 257 -18.56 6.86 -0.10
CA LEU A 257 -19.48 6.66 -1.21
C LEU A 257 -18.71 6.32 -2.48
N ASP A 258 -19.10 5.26 -3.16
CA ASP A 258 -18.65 5.01 -4.53
C ASP A 258 -19.85 4.91 -5.48
N HIS A 259 -19.59 4.60 -6.75
CA HIS A 259 -20.62 4.48 -7.78
C HIS A 259 -21.76 3.47 -7.47
N ARG A 260 -21.60 2.57 -6.48
CA ARG A 260 -22.66 1.63 -6.05
C ARG A 260 -23.28 2.02 -4.70
N GLY A 261 -23.04 3.25 -4.24
CA GLY A 261 -23.53 3.78 -2.98
C GLY A 261 -22.57 3.58 -1.81
N LEU A 262 -23.13 3.56 -0.60
CA LEU A 262 -22.40 3.43 0.66
C LEU A 262 -21.53 2.17 0.74
N LEU A 263 -20.26 2.38 1.08
CA LEU A 263 -19.27 1.35 1.35
C LEU A 263 -18.75 1.50 2.78
N LEU A 264 -18.85 0.43 3.57
CA LEU A 264 -18.25 0.35 4.90
C LEU A 264 -16.86 -0.26 4.76
N ARG A 265 -15.81 0.53 4.99
CA ARG A 265 -14.43 0.03 5.07
C ARG A 265 -14.13 -0.34 6.51
N CYS A 266 -14.25 -1.63 6.80
CA CYS A 266 -14.19 -2.19 8.14
C CYS A 266 -12.79 -2.69 8.47
N ALA A 267 -12.51 -2.85 9.76
CA ALA A 267 -11.35 -3.58 10.25
C ALA A 267 -11.77 -4.55 11.36
N ALA A 268 -11.01 -5.62 11.50
CA ALA A 268 -11.18 -6.62 12.55
C ALA A 268 -9.81 -7.03 13.10
N THR A 269 -9.77 -7.36 14.38
CA THR A 269 -8.63 -8.02 15.02
C THR A 269 -8.96 -9.49 15.19
N GLU A 270 -8.05 -10.37 14.80
CA GLU A 270 -8.16 -11.81 15.01
C GLU A 270 -6.97 -12.35 15.80
N ALA A 271 -7.20 -13.46 16.48
CA ALA A 271 -6.14 -14.28 17.05
C ALA A 271 -5.53 -15.17 15.96
N VAL A 272 -4.22 -15.15 15.85
CA VAL A 272 -3.44 -15.99 14.91
C VAL A 272 -2.33 -16.71 15.67
N PRO A 273 -1.78 -17.82 15.13
CA PRO A 273 -0.62 -18.46 15.74
C PRO A 273 0.54 -17.45 15.85
N ALA A 274 1.19 -17.37 17.01
CA ALA A 274 2.37 -16.51 17.15
C ALA A 274 3.53 -17.11 16.35
N ALA A 275 4.18 -16.23 15.59
CA ALA A 275 5.32 -16.64 14.80
C ALA A 275 6.59 -16.67 15.66
N ASP A 276 7.28 -17.82 15.67
CA ASP A 276 8.59 -17.95 16.29
C ASP A 276 9.68 -18.11 15.23
N LEU A 277 10.43 -17.01 15.03
CA LEU A 277 11.58 -16.96 14.13
C LEU A 277 12.74 -17.86 14.60
N THR A 278 12.86 -18.11 15.90
CA THR A 278 14.07 -18.71 16.49
C THR A 278 14.06 -20.23 16.50
N SER A 279 12.89 -20.85 16.65
CA SER A 279 12.71 -22.32 16.61
C SER A 279 12.59 -22.89 15.19
N GLY A 280 12.48 -22.05 14.17
CA GLY A 280 12.28 -22.47 12.79
C GLY A 280 13.42 -23.31 12.20
N THR A 281 13.12 -24.56 11.85
CA THR A 281 14.04 -25.46 11.13
C THR A 281 13.89 -25.35 9.62
N THR A 282 12.73 -24.96 9.09
CA THR A 282 12.50 -24.79 7.65
C THR A 282 12.21 -23.34 7.29
N ALA A 283 12.82 -22.87 6.20
CA ALA A 283 12.63 -21.52 5.67
C ALA A 283 12.34 -21.54 4.16
N VAL A 284 11.51 -20.60 3.71
CA VAL A 284 11.35 -20.27 2.29
C VAL A 284 12.13 -19.00 1.99
N GLY A 285 13.01 -19.03 1.01
CA GLY A 285 13.68 -17.83 0.51
C GLY A 285 13.04 -17.32 -0.75
N VAL A 286 12.97 -16.00 -0.89
CA VAL A 286 12.26 -15.29 -1.96
C VAL A 286 13.19 -14.28 -2.63
N ASP A 287 13.64 -14.63 -3.84
CA ASP A 287 14.45 -13.76 -4.69
C ASP A 287 13.56 -12.92 -5.60
N TRP A 288 13.78 -11.61 -5.68
CA TRP A 288 12.92 -10.75 -6.50
C TRP A 288 13.46 -10.61 -7.92
N SER A 289 12.58 -10.83 -8.88
CA SER A 289 12.87 -10.60 -10.29
C SER A 289 11.95 -9.52 -10.86
N PRO A 290 12.47 -8.51 -11.59
CA PRO A 290 11.63 -7.53 -12.28
C PRO A 290 10.66 -8.16 -13.30
N SER A 291 10.90 -9.41 -13.72
CA SER A 291 10.16 -10.09 -14.78
C SER A 291 9.04 -11.02 -14.30
N THR A 292 9.12 -11.48 -13.06
CA THR A 292 8.23 -12.48 -12.46
C THR A 292 7.81 -12.12 -11.04
N LEU A 293 8.11 -10.91 -10.58
CA LEU A 293 7.94 -10.46 -9.19
C LEU A 293 8.86 -11.22 -8.22
N GLY A 294 8.75 -12.54 -8.09
CA GLY A 294 9.67 -13.32 -7.27
C GLY A 294 9.78 -14.80 -7.63
N VAL A 295 10.79 -15.44 -7.04
CA VAL A 295 11.06 -16.87 -7.08
C VAL A 295 11.22 -17.36 -5.65
N ALA A 296 10.49 -18.41 -5.28
CA ALA A 296 10.53 -19.00 -3.95
C ALA A 296 11.22 -20.38 -3.98
N ALA A 297 12.02 -20.68 -2.97
CA ALA A 297 12.66 -21.99 -2.77
C ALA A 297 12.82 -22.33 -1.28
N VAL A 298 12.88 -23.62 -0.95
CA VAL A 298 12.95 -24.11 0.44
C VAL A 298 14.39 -24.46 0.84
N ALA A 299 14.73 -24.21 2.11
CA ALA A 299 15.86 -24.84 2.79
C ALA A 299 15.43 -25.30 4.18
N THR A 300 16.04 -26.37 4.67
CA THR A 300 15.78 -26.95 6.00
C THR A 300 17.10 -27.13 6.74
N HIS A 301 17.10 -26.84 8.04
CA HIS A 301 18.21 -27.07 8.96
C HIS A 301 17.98 -28.38 9.69
N THR A 302 18.83 -29.37 9.45
CA THR A 302 18.86 -30.68 10.13
C THR A 302 20.07 -30.76 11.07
N PRO A 303 20.18 -31.78 11.93
CA PRO A 303 21.37 -31.99 12.76
C PRO A 303 22.67 -32.09 11.93
N GLU A 304 22.59 -32.59 10.70
CA GLU A 304 23.72 -32.74 9.78
C GLU A 304 24.07 -31.44 9.02
N GLY A 305 23.25 -30.38 9.16
CA GLY A 305 23.45 -29.07 8.54
C GLY A 305 22.27 -28.59 7.72
N VAL A 306 22.49 -27.59 6.86
CA VAL A 306 21.43 -27.05 6.00
C VAL A 306 21.30 -27.92 4.74
N VAL A 307 20.09 -28.32 4.39
CA VAL A 307 19.74 -29.08 3.18
C VAL A 307 18.73 -28.32 2.33
N SER A 308 18.76 -28.53 1.02
CA SER A 308 17.71 -28.07 0.10
C SER A 308 17.51 -29.10 -0.99
N ASP A 309 16.24 -29.35 -1.31
CA ASP A 309 15.82 -30.14 -2.47
C ASP A 309 15.61 -29.26 -3.72
N TYR A 310 15.91 -27.96 -3.63
CA TYR A 310 15.69 -26.96 -4.67
C TYR A 310 14.24 -26.97 -5.22
N ARG A 311 13.27 -27.46 -4.44
CA ARG A 311 11.85 -27.29 -4.74
C ARG A 311 11.47 -25.84 -4.52
N GLY A 312 10.68 -25.35 -5.46
CA GLY A 312 10.39 -23.95 -5.59
C GLY A 312 9.56 -23.66 -6.82
N PHE A 313 9.06 -22.44 -6.89
CA PHE A 313 8.29 -21.97 -8.03
C PHE A 313 8.67 -20.54 -8.39
N THR A 314 8.43 -20.19 -9.65
CA THR A 314 8.50 -18.81 -10.13
C THR A 314 7.09 -18.28 -10.21
N TYR A 315 6.84 -17.11 -9.61
CA TYR A 315 5.51 -16.52 -9.62
C TYR A 315 5.04 -16.23 -11.05
N ASP A 316 3.80 -16.64 -11.34
CA ASP A 316 3.12 -16.37 -12.60
C ASP A 316 2.11 -15.25 -12.40
N ASP A 317 2.40 -14.09 -12.99
CA ASP A 317 1.54 -12.92 -12.94
C ASP A 317 0.31 -13.04 -13.85
N ARG A 318 0.14 -14.16 -14.55
CA ARG A 318 -0.97 -14.44 -15.49
C ARG A 318 -1.12 -13.35 -16.57
N GLY A 319 -0.02 -12.68 -16.93
CA GLY A 319 0.00 -11.61 -17.93
C GLY A 319 -0.32 -10.21 -17.39
N LEU A 320 -0.51 -10.03 -16.07
CA LEU A 320 -0.77 -8.72 -15.47
C LEU A 320 0.41 -7.76 -15.65
N GLY A 321 1.65 -8.24 -15.66
CA GLY A 321 2.83 -7.43 -15.97
C GLY A 321 2.83 -6.86 -17.40
N ILE A 322 2.29 -7.60 -18.37
CA ILE A 322 2.11 -7.11 -19.75
C ILE A 322 1.07 -5.99 -19.76
N LYS A 323 -0.05 -6.18 -19.04
CA LYS A 323 -1.09 -5.15 -18.89
C LYS A 323 -0.54 -3.89 -18.22
N LEU A 324 0.29 -4.02 -17.20
CA LEU A 324 0.98 -2.89 -16.56
C LEU A 324 1.90 -2.14 -17.52
N ALA A 325 2.65 -2.88 -18.36
CA ALA A 325 3.50 -2.27 -19.38
C ALA A 325 2.68 -1.49 -20.42
N ARG A 326 1.55 -2.03 -20.88
CA ARG A 326 0.64 -1.34 -21.81
C ARG A 326 0.07 -0.05 -21.19
N LEU A 327 -0.46 -0.13 -19.97
CA LEU A 327 -1.01 1.04 -19.26
C LEU A 327 0.05 2.11 -19.00
N GLN A 328 1.32 1.72 -18.83
CA GLN A 328 2.42 2.66 -18.71
C GLN A 328 2.65 3.43 -20.01
N THR A 329 2.69 2.73 -21.16
CA THR A 329 2.83 3.37 -22.48
C THR A 329 1.67 4.33 -22.74
N GLU A 330 0.44 3.90 -22.42
CA GLU A 330 -0.77 4.71 -22.55
C GLU A 330 -0.69 5.99 -21.69
N GLY A 331 -0.31 5.87 -20.41
CA GLY A 331 -0.15 7.04 -19.55
C GLY A 331 0.98 7.99 -20.00
N GLN A 332 2.07 7.46 -20.55
CA GLN A 332 3.15 8.28 -21.13
C GLN A 332 2.66 9.07 -22.35
N LEU A 333 1.87 8.44 -23.21
CA LEU A 333 1.24 9.09 -24.35
C LEU A 333 0.30 10.21 -23.90
N LEU A 334 -0.61 9.92 -22.97
CA LEU A 334 -1.58 10.89 -22.44
C LEU A 334 -0.86 12.11 -21.83
N HIS A 335 0.19 11.87 -21.04
CA HIS A 335 0.98 12.94 -20.45
C HIS A 335 1.70 13.79 -21.49
N ALA A 336 2.36 13.16 -22.48
CA ALA A 336 3.05 13.90 -23.54
C ALA A 336 2.06 14.75 -24.36
N LYS A 337 0.87 14.21 -24.64
CA LYS A 337 -0.20 14.92 -25.34
C LYS A 337 -0.71 16.11 -24.53
N ALA A 338 -1.04 15.91 -23.25
CA ALA A 338 -1.48 16.99 -22.36
C ALA A 338 -0.40 18.08 -22.22
N ALA A 339 0.88 17.70 -22.07
CA ALA A 339 1.99 18.66 -22.00
C ALA A 339 2.14 19.48 -23.29
N ARG A 340 1.94 18.87 -24.47
CA ARG A 340 1.92 19.58 -25.74
C ARG A 340 0.75 20.56 -25.83
N LEU A 341 -0.46 20.13 -25.45
CA LEU A 341 -1.63 21.01 -25.46
C LEU A 341 -1.48 22.19 -24.49
N ARG A 342 -0.90 21.97 -23.30
CA ARG A 342 -0.61 23.07 -22.36
C ARG A 342 0.33 24.12 -22.95
N ARG A 343 1.36 23.71 -23.70
CA ARG A 343 2.25 24.66 -24.40
C ARG A 343 1.52 25.46 -25.48
N LEU A 344 0.60 24.83 -26.21
CA LEU A 344 -0.23 25.53 -27.20
C LEU A 344 -1.22 26.49 -26.54
N ALA A 345 -1.84 26.08 -25.42
CA ALA A 345 -2.80 26.91 -24.69
C ALA A 345 -2.17 28.20 -24.13
N ALA A 346 -0.90 28.13 -23.72
CA ALA A 346 -0.17 29.26 -23.16
C ALA A 346 -0.06 30.46 -24.13
N THR A 347 -0.07 30.22 -25.44
CA THR A 347 0.05 31.26 -26.47
C THR A 347 -1.21 31.40 -27.33
N ALA A 348 -2.29 30.70 -26.99
CA ALA A 348 -3.52 30.68 -27.78
C ALA A 348 -4.44 31.88 -27.46
N PRO A 349 -5.22 32.38 -28.44
CA PRO A 349 -6.33 33.31 -28.20
C PRO A 349 -7.37 32.73 -27.21
N PRO A 350 -8.15 33.56 -26.50
CA PRO A 350 -9.03 33.12 -25.42
C PRO A 350 -9.98 31.97 -25.77
N GLU A 351 -10.64 32.03 -26.93
CA GLU A 351 -11.60 31.00 -27.37
C GLU A 351 -10.91 29.64 -27.63
N VAL A 352 -9.76 29.68 -28.31
CA VAL A 352 -8.95 28.47 -28.58
C VAL A 352 -8.37 27.92 -27.28
N ARG A 353 -7.98 28.79 -26.35
CA ARG A 353 -7.46 28.41 -25.03
C ARG A 353 -8.51 27.63 -24.23
N ALA A 354 -9.75 28.12 -24.15
CA ALA A 354 -10.84 27.42 -23.47
C ALA A 354 -11.07 26.02 -24.05
N GLY A 355 -11.09 25.88 -25.38
CA GLY A 355 -11.21 24.59 -26.06
C GLY A 355 -10.02 23.63 -25.80
N LEU A 356 -8.80 24.17 -25.68
CA LEU A 356 -7.61 23.39 -25.32
C LEU A 356 -7.62 22.96 -23.84
N GLU A 357 -8.05 23.83 -22.94
CA GLU A 357 -8.19 23.54 -21.52
C GLU A 357 -9.21 22.44 -21.25
N ALA A 358 -10.36 22.47 -21.92
CA ALA A 358 -11.35 21.40 -21.87
C ALA A 358 -10.75 20.04 -22.32
N LYS A 359 -9.97 20.04 -23.41
CA LYS A 359 -9.26 18.83 -23.88
C LYS A 359 -8.17 18.37 -22.90
N ILE A 360 -7.46 19.30 -22.27
CA ILE A 360 -6.45 18.98 -21.24
C ILE A 360 -7.11 18.31 -20.04
N ALA A 361 -8.25 18.82 -19.58
CA ALA A 361 -9.01 18.25 -18.48
C ALA A 361 -9.40 16.78 -18.74
N VAL A 362 -9.95 16.48 -19.92
CA VAL A 362 -10.28 15.10 -20.34
C VAL A 362 -9.04 14.19 -20.36
N LEU A 363 -7.90 14.69 -20.89
CA LEU A 363 -6.65 13.91 -20.90
C LEU A 363 -6.11 13.65 -19.49
N ASP A 364 -6.25 14.61 -18.58
CA ASP A 364 -5.86 14.46 -17.18
C ASP A 364 -6.77 13.48 -16.43
N GLU A 365 -8.06 13.46 -16.73
CA GLU A 365 -9.02 12.48 -16.21
C GLU A 365 -8.64 11.06 -16.66
N HIS A 366 -8.42 10.86 -17.97
CA HIS A 366 -7.97 9.57 -18.51
C HIS A 366 -6.64 9.14 -17.89
N ARG A 367 -5.70 10.07 -17.71
CA ARG A 367 -4.41 9.81 -17.03
C ARG A 367 -4.65 9.32 -15.60
N THR A 368 -5.56 9.96 -14.87
CA THR A 368 -5.96 9.58 -13.51
C THR A 368 -6.56 8.18 -13.47
N ALA A 369 -7.50 7.87 -14.37
CA ALA A 369 -8.12 6.56 -14.48
C ALA A 369 -7.10 5.44 -14.78
N VAL A 370 -6.14 5.70 -15.68
CA VAL A 370 -5.01 4.78 -15.94
C VAL A 370 -4.18 4.58 -14.67
N GLY A 371 -3.88 5.64 -13.93
CA GLY A 371 -3.17 5.58 -12.65
C GLY A 371 -3.88 4.68 -11.62
N VAL A 372 -5.19 4.87 -11.43
CA VAL A 372 -6.03 4.06 -10.54
C VAL A 372 -6.00 2.59 -10.94
N LYS A 373 -6.18 2.30 -12.24
CA LYS A 373 -6.16 0.93 -12.77
C LYS A 373 -4.81 0.24 -12.53
N ARG A 374 -3.70 0.96 -12.71
CA ARG A 374 -2.36 0.44 -12.44
C ARG A 374 -2.15 0.18 -10.95
N ALA A 375 -2.58 1.10 -10.09
CA ALA A 375 -2.50 0.93 -8.64
C ALA A 375 -3.28 -0.32 -8.17
N LYS A 376 -4.49 -0.53 -8.72
CA LYS A 376 -5.30 -1.73 -8.47
C LYS A 376 -4.57 -3.00 -8.90
N ILE A 377 -4.08 -3.07 -10.15
CA ILE A 377 -3.35 -4.26 -10.63
C ILE A 377 -2.13 -4.56 -9.77
N ASN A 378 -1.33 -3.54 -9.42
CA ASN A 378 -0.16 -3.73 -8.56
C ASN A 378 -0.54 -4.24 -7.16
N ARG A 379 -1.66 -3.80 -6.59
CA ARG A 379 -2.18 -4.30 -5.31
C ARG A 379 -2.60 -5.76 -5.43
N GLU A 380 -3.42 -6.09 -6.42
CA GLU A 380 -3.91 -7.47 -6.62
C GLU A 380 -2.75 -8.45 -6.88
N MET A 381 -1.77 -8.04 -7.70
CA MET A 381 -0.56 -8.84 -7.92
C MET A 381 0.25 -9.06 -6.64
N ALA A 382 0.37 -8.03 -5.79
CA ALA A 382 1.08 -8.13 -4.53
C ALA A 382 0.41 -9.12 -3.56
N PHE A 383 -0.93 -9.07 -3.43
CA PHE A 383 -1.67 -10.01 -2.60
C PHE A 383 -1.68 -11.43 -3.17
N HIS A 384 -1.90 -11.60 -4.47
CA HIS A 384 -1.85 -12.92 -5.09
C HIS A 384 -0.47 -13.57 -4.94
N PHE A 385 0.61 -12.79 -5.09
CA PHE A 385 1.97 -13.24 -4.77
C PHE A 385 2.13 -13.61 -3.29
N GLY A 386 1.68 -12.74 -2.39
CA GLY A 386 1.72 -12.97 -0.95
C GLY A 386 1.04 -14.28 -0.57
N CYS A 387 -0.20 -14.49 -1.00
CA CYS A 387 -0.94 -15.72 -0.75
C CYS A 387 -0.21 -16.95 -1.30
N GLN A 388 0.24 -16.93 -2.56
CA GLN A 388 0.92 -18.10 -3.15
C GLN A 388 2.21 -18.48 -2.40
N VAL A 389 3.00 -17.50 -1.98
CA VAL A 389 4.22 -17.76 -1.22
C VAL A 389 3.89 -18.22 0.20
N THR A 390 2.85 -17.66 0.82
CA THR A 390 2.36 -18.10 2.13
C THR A 390 1.84 -19.54 2.09
N ASP A 391 1.03 -19.90 1.09
CA ASP A 391 0.52 -21.27 0.91
C ASP A 391 1.68 -22.25 0.68
N PHE A 392 2.68 -21.85 -0.11
CA PHE A 392 3.88 -22.65 -0.33
C PHE A 392 4.70 -22.82 0.95
N ALA A 393 4.86 -21.77 1.76
CA ALA A 393 5.56 -21.84 3.04
C ALA A 393 4.83 -22.74 4.04
N ALA A 394 3.51 -22.61 4.14
CA ALA A 394 2.68 -23.45 4.99
C ALA A 394 2.76 -24.93 4.57
N ALA A 395 2.65 -25.21 3.27
CA ALA A 395 2.78 -26.57 2.74
C ALA A 395 4.19 -27.17 2.96
N ALA A 396 5.22 -26.33 3.01
CA ALA A 396 6.59 -26.75 3.31
C ALA A 396 6.87 -26.87 4.82
N GLY A 397 5.91 -26.54 5.70
CA GLY A 397 6.15 -26.46 7.15
C GLY A 397 7.15 -25.38 7.55
N ALA A 398 7.33 -24.35 6.72
CA ALA A 398 8.27 -23.28 6.99
C ALA A 398 7.70 -22.28 8.00
N THR A 399 8.47 -21.91 9.02
CA THR A 399 8.08 -20.89 9.99
C THR A 399 8.65 -19.51 9.66
N VAL A 400 9.54 -19.44 8.65
CA VAL A 400 10.25 -18.23 8.24
C VAL A 400 10.24 -18.08 6.73
N ILE A 401 9.97 -16.86 6.25
CA ILE A 401 10.13 -16.47 4.86
C ILE A 401 11.20 -15.38 4.76
N ALA A 402 12.31 -15.69 4.09
CA ALA A 402 13.41 -14.78 3.86
C ALA A 402 13.17 -13.97 2.58
N VAL A 403 13.09 -12.64 2.69
CA VAL A 403 13.04 -11.73 1.55
C VAL A 403 14.34 -10.95 1.47
N GLU A 404 14.81 -10.71 0.25
CA GLU A 404 16.05 -9.94 0.08
C GLU A 404 15.86 -8.46 0.51
N ASP A 405 16.90 -7.89 1.14
CA ASP A 405 16.96 -6.47 1.46
C ASP A 405 17.28 -5.66 0.20
N LEU A 406 16.22 -5.12 -0.42
CA LEU A 406 16.29 -4.30 -1.62
C LEU A 406 16.47 -2.80 -1.36
N THR A 407 16.77 -2.38 -0.13
CA THR A 407 16.98 -0.95 0.17
C THR A 407 18.07 -0.28 -0.69
N THR A 408 18.99 -1.08 -1.22
CA THR A 408 20.13 -0.65 -2.06
C THR A 408 19.92 -0.86 -3.56
N LEU A 409 18.86 -1.56 -4.00
CA LEU A 409 18.68 -1.88 -5.42
C LEU A 409 18.27 -0.65 -6.23
N GLU A 410 19.08 -0.34 -7.24
CA GLU A 410 18.85 0.79 -8.14
C GLU A 410 17.99 0.39 -9.34
N THR A 411 17.11 1.28 -9.79
CA THR A 411 16.33 1.10 -11.03
C THR A 411 17.11 1.57 -12.27
N ARG A 412 18.44 1.48 -12.23
CA ARG A 412 19.36 2.00 -13.26
C ARG A 412 20.43 0.95 -13.57
N GLY A 413 21.14 1.11 -14.70
CA GLY A 413 22.23 0.19 -15.07
C GLY A 413 21.79 -1.17 -15.64
N HIS A 414 20.49 -1.44 -15.77
CA HIS A 414 19.98 -2.74 -16.23
C HIS A 414 19.25 -2.70 -17.59
N GLY A 415 19.45 -1.63 -18.36
CA GLY A 415 18.77 -1.39 -19.63
C GLY A 415 17.34 -0.82 -19.48
N ARG A 416 16.86 -0.11 -20.52
CA ARG A 416 15.59 0.65 -20.48
C ARG A 416 14.39 -0.18 -20.01
N VAL A 417 14.25 -1.39 -20.53
CA VAL A 417 13.12 -2.27 -20.23
C VAL A 417 13.16 -2.75 -18.78
N ASN A 418 14.33 -3.18 -18.28
CA ASN A 418 14.44 -3.73 -16.94
C ASN A 418 14.36 -2.63 -15.87
N ASN A 419 14.96 -1.47 -16.14
CA ASN A 419 14.84 -0.28 -15.29
C ASN A 419 13.37 0.14 -15.13
N ASN A 420 12.62 0.18 -16.23
CA ASN A 420 11.20 0.48 -16.19
C ASN A 420 10.43 -0.58 -15.39
N ARG A 421 10.66 -1.87 -15.63
CA ARG A 421 10.02 -2.95 -14.86
C ARG A 421 10.33 -2.88 -13.37
N ALA A 422 11.58 -2.63 -13.01
CA ALA A 422 12.00 -2.45 -11.63
C ALA A 422 11.29 -1.26 -10.98
N ALA A 423 11.22 -0.12 -11.66
CA ALA A 423 10.50 1.06 -11.19
C ALA A 423 8.98 0.85 -11.08
N GLN A 424 8.39 0.00 -11.93
CA GLN A 424 6.95 -0.30 -11.89
C GLN A 424 6.57 -1.45 -10.96
N SER A 425 7.55 -2.24 -10.52
CA SER A 425 7.28 -3.44 -9.75
C SER A 425 6.66 -3.11 -8.39
N ALA A 426 5.62 -3.86 -8.01
CA ALA A 426 4.95 -3.73 -6.72
C ALA A 426 5.77 -4.31 -5.56
N ARG A 427 7.10 -4.41 -5.65
CA ARG A 427 7.97 -5.15 -4.70
C ARG A 427 7.70 -4.84 -3.24
N ARG A 428 7.71 -3.56 -2.86
CA ARG A 428 7.45 -3.17 -1.47
C ARG A 428 6.04 -3.59 -1.03
N LYS A 429 5.04 -3.32 -1.87
CA LYS A 429 3.65 -3.75 -1.63
C LYS A 429 3.53 -5.27 -1.55
N ALA A 430 4.34 -6.02 -2.30
CA ALA A 430 4.37 -7.47 -2.28
C ALA A 430 5.03 -8.01 -1.00
N VAL A 431 6.07 -7.37 -0.48
CA VAL A 431 6.63 -7.68 0.86
C VAL A 431 5.61 -7.36 1.96
N ASP A 432 4.93 -6.21 1.87
CA ASP A 432 3.90 -5.82 2.86
C ASP A 432 2.72 -6.80 2.83
N ALA A 433 2.25 -7.16 1.63
CA ALA A 433 1.19 -8.15 1.45
C ALA A 433 1.62 -9.54 1.92
N LEU A 434 2.84 -9.97 1.60
CA LEU A 434 3.41 -11.24 2.06
C LEU A 434 3.56 -11.29 3.59
N THR A 435 4.03 -10.21 4.20
CA THR A 435 4.11 -10.10 5.67
C THR A 435 2.72 -10.22 6.28
N HIS A 436 1.73 -9.56 5.67
CA HIS A 436 0.35 -9.63 6.11
C HIS A 436 -0.25 -11.03 5.97
N THR A 437 -0.06 -11.72 4.84
CA THR A 437 -0.60 -13.08 4.62
C THR A 437 0.11 -14.12 5.47
N ALA A 438 1.45 -14.06 5.55
CA ALA A 438 2.26 -14.97 6.36
C ALA A 438 1.94 -14.89 7.86
N ALA A 439 1.72 -13.67 8.39
CA ALA A 439 1.31 -13.49 9.78
C ALA A 439 -0.03 -14.19 10.09
N GLY A 440 -0.92 -14.34 9.10
CA GLY A 440 -2.20 -15.05 9.27
C GLY A 440 -2.05 -16.55 9.56
N VAL A 441 -0.89 -17.13 9.25
CA VAL A 441 -0.58 -18.56 9.44
C VAL A 441 0.61 -18.79 10.39
N GLY A 442 1.01 -17.76 11.15
CA GLY A 442 2.13 -17.87 12.11
C GLY A 442 3.53 -17.92 11.48
N VAL A 443 3.69 -17.42 10.25
CA VAL A 443 4.99 -17.42 9.55
C VAL A 443 5.62 -16.02 9.59
N THR A 444 6.88 -15.94 10.01
CA THR A 444 7.63 -14.66 10.09
C THR A 444 8.29 -14.32 8.77
N VAL A 445 8.04 -13.12 8.23
CA VAL A 445 8.82 -12.57 7.10
C VAL A 445 10.04 -11.81 7.64
N VAL A 446 11.24 -12.19 7.20
CA VAL A 446 12.51 -11.58 7.61
C VAL A 446 13.26 -11.01 6.42
N SER A 447 13.81 -9.80 6.56
CA SER A 447 14.69 -9.22 5.55
C SER A 447 16.12 -9.74 5.75
N VAL A 448 16.75 -10.24 4.70
CA VAL A 448 18.14 -10.75 4.72
C VAL A 448 19.01 -10.02 3.69
N PRO A 449 20.34 -9.91 3.88
CA PRO A 449 21.19 -9.19 2.93
C PRO A 449 21.17 -9.88 1.56
N ALA A 450 21.06 -9.11 0.46
CA ALA A 450 20.99 -9.64 -0.90
C ALA A 450 22.37 -9.91 -1.54
N ARG A 451 23.44 -9.25 -1.05
CA ARG A 451 24.76 -9.29 -1.69
C ARG A 451 25.27 -10.74 -1.84
N GLY A 452 25.70 -11.11 -3.04
CA GLY A 452 26.24 -12.43 -3.34
C GLY A 452 25.21 -13.57 -3.43
N SER A 453 23.93 -13.34 -3.10
CA SER A 453 22.89 -14.40 -3.09
C SER A 453 22.81 -15.16 -4.42
N SER A 454 22.96 -14.43 -5.52
CA SER A 454 22.83 -14.92 -6.89
C SER A 454 24.16 -15.11 -7.62
N ALA A 455 25.28 -15.00 -6.90
CA ALA A 455 26.64 -15.10 -7.45
C ALA A 455 27.48 -16.19 -6.77
N GLN A 456 27.10 -16.66 -5.58
CA GLN A 456 27.84 -17.65 -4.82
C GLN A 456 27.09 -18.98 -4.75
N CYS A 457 27.83 -20.08 -4.83
CA CYS A 457 27.30 -21.43 -4.69
C CYS A 457 26.65 -21.64 -3.31
N PRO A 458 25.41 -22.18 -3.23
CA PRO A 458 24.83 -22.51 -1.94
C PRO A 458 25.62 -23.56 -1.15
N GLY A 459 26.29 -24.48 -1.87
CA GLY A 459 27.08 -25.57 -1.32
C GLY A 459 28.46 -25.15 -0.82
N CYS A 460 29.33 -24.63 -1.69
CA CYS A 460 30.74 -24.33 -1.32
C CYS A 460 31.07 -22.84 -1.24
N ASN A 461 30.11 -21.93 -1.39
CA ASN A 461 30.31 -20.47 -1.49
C ASN A 461 31.15 -19.96 -2.66
N GLU A 462 31.74 -20.85 -3.48
CA GLU A 462 32.53 -20.43 -4.63
C GLU A 462 31.69 -19.64 -5.65
N PRO A 463 32.31 -18.72 -6.40
CA PRO A 463 31.65 -18.00 -7.48
C PRO A 463 30.99 -18.94 -8.49
N LEU A 464 29.78 -18.56 -8.93
CA LEU A 464 29.02 -19.30 -9.93
C LEU A 464 29.40 -18.84 -11.35
N SER A 465 29.72 -19.80 -12.21
CA SER A 465 29.87 -19.58 -13.64
C SER A 465 28.51 -19.47 -14.33
N ARG A 466 28.46 -18.81 -15.50
CA ARG A 466 27.21 -18.51 -16.24
C ARG A 466 27.25 -19.00 -17.69
N PRO A 467 27.46 -20.30 -17.94
CA PRO A 467 27.69 -20.84 -19.28
C PRO A 467 26.49 -20.67 -20.23
N GLY A 468 25.28 -20.47 -19.71
CA GLY A 468 24.06 -20.24 -20.51
C GLY A 468 23.52 -18.80 -20.44
N GLY A 469 24.37 -17.83 -20.11
CA GLY A 469 24.02 -16.41 -19.97
C GLY A 469 23.48 -16.03 -18.60
N TYR A 470 23.05 -14.76 -18.46
CA TYR A 470 22.73 -14.11 -17.18
C TYR A 470 21.73 -14.88 -16.27
N HIS A 471 20.80 -15.64 -16.85
CA HIS A 471 19.76 -16.35 -16.11
C HIS A 471 20.15 -17.77 -15.66
N ARG A 472 21.31 -18.28 -16.08
CA ARG A 472 21.82 -19.60 -15.66
C ARG A 472 23.07 -19.43 -14.82
N ALA A 473 23.12 -20.10 -13.68
CA ALA A 473 24.26 -20.06 -12.76
C ALA A 473 24.62 -21.50 -12.35
N TRP A 474 25.91 -21.84 -12.40
CA TRP A 474 26.44 -23.18 -12.12
C TRP A 474 27.72 -23.11 -11.30
N CYS A 475 27.91 -24.04 -10.38
CA CYS A 475 29.14 -24.19 -9.62
C CYS A 475 30.01 -25.28 -10.26
N GLU A 476 31.27 -24.98 -10.53
CA GLU A 476 32.20 -25.92 -11.17
C GLU A 476 32.62 -27.06 -10.24
N GLN A 477 32.72 -26.79 -8.94
CA GLN A 477 33.07 -27.78 -7.93
C GLN A 477 31.85 -28.62 -7.50
N CYS A 478 30.80 -27.96 -7.03
CA CYS A 478 29.63 -28.63 -6.49
C CYS A 478 28.68 -29.19 -7.57
N LYS A 479 28.83 -28.80 -8.83
CA LYS A 479 27.88 -29.10 -9.93
C LYS A 479 26.42 -28.69 -9.65
N ILE A 480 26.20 -27.88 -8.61
CA ILE A 480 24.91 -27.27 -8.27
C ILE A 480 24.69 -26.12 -9.24
N GLY A 481 23.56 -26.10 -9.92
CA GLY A 481 23.24 -25.02 -10.84
C GLY A 481 21.87 -25.12 -11.47
N GLY A 482 21.50 -24.07 -12.21
CA GLY A 482 20.20 -23.95 -12.86
C GLY A 482 19.79 -22.51 -13.01
N ASN A 483 18.51 -22.22 -12.76
CA ASN A 483 18.00 -20.85 -12.80
C ASN A 483 18.63 -20.02 -11.66
N ARG A 484 19.31 -18.92 -12.01
CA ARG A 484 19.99 -18.03 -11.08
C ARG A 484 19.10 -17.53 -9.94
N ASP A 485 17.85 -17.20 -10.23
CA ASP A 485 16.90 -16.64 -9.26
C ASP A 485 16.50 -17.72 -8.22
N HIS A 486 16.44 -18.99 -8.62
CA HIS A 486 16.19 -20.11 -7.69
C HIS A 486 17.39 -20.38 -6.78
N VAL A 487 18.61 -20.31 -7.34
CA VAL A 487 19.84 -20.42 -6.54
C VAL A 487 19.92 -19.31 -5.50
N ALA A 488 19.53 -18.10 -5.89
CA ALA A 488 19.44 -16.96 -4.98
C ALA A 488 18.39 -17.19 -3.89
N ALA A 489 17.20 -17.68 -4.23
CA ALA A 489 16.16 -18.03 -3.27
C ALA A 489 16.66 -19.03 -2.20
N VAL A 490 17.38 -20.09 -2.59
CA VAL A 490 17.98 -21.04 -1.63
C VAL A 490 18.99 -20.36 -0.71
N ASN A 491 19.86 -19.50 -1.25
CA ASN A 491 20.82 -18.75 -0.45
C ASN A 491 20.14 -17.79 0.54
N LEU A 492 19.01 -17.19 0.19
CA LEU A 492 18.23 -16.34 1.10
C LEU A 492 17.60 -17.16 2.23
N ALA A 493 17.00 -18.31 1.91
CA ALA A 493 16.44 -19.25 2.91
C ALA A 493 17.51 -19.68 3.92
N LYS A 494 18.68 -20.08 3.42
CA LYS A 494 19.85 -20.44 4.22
C LYS A 494 20.30 -19.32 5.15
N ARG A 495 20.40 -18.08 4.64
CA ARG A 495 20.80 -16.92 5.45
C ARG A 495 19.80 -16.66 6.59
N ALA A 496 18.51 -16.88 6.34
CA ALA A 496 17.52 -16.77 7.40
C ALA A 496 17.68 -17.85 8.47
N LEU A 497 17.91 -19.11 8.08
CA LEU A 497 18.11 -20.21 9.03
C LEU A 497 19.36 -20.02 9.90
N LEU A 498 20.49 -19.64 9.30
CA LEU A 498 21.74 -19.44 10.04
C LEU A 498 21.67 -18.17 10.90
N GLY A 499 21.13 -17.09 10.36
CA GLY A 499 21.07 -15.79 11.05
C GLY A 499 19.89 -15.61 12.01
N ARG A 500 19.00 -16.59 12.19
CA ARG A 500 17.74 -16.44 12.97
C ARG A 500 17.96 -15.97 14.40
N GLY A 501 19.03 -16.43 15.06
CA GLY A 501 19.41 -16.02 16.42
C GLY A 501 19.95 -14.58 16.51
N LYS A 502 20.29 -13.96 15.38
CA LYS A 502 20.84 -12.59 15.29
C LYS A 502 19.86 -11.60 14.64
N ALA A 503 18.58 -11.97 14.57
CA ALA A 503 17.57 -11.12 13.97
C ALA A 503 17.26 -9.90 14.85
N VAL A 504 17.37 -8.70 14.29
CA VAL A 504 17.04 -7.44 14.96
C VAL A 504 15.56 -7.13 14.74
N ARG A 505 14.82 -6.96 15.83
CA ARG A 505 13.40 -6.55 15.82
C ARG A 505 13.30 -5.06 16.14
N LYS A 506 12.54 -4.32 15.34
CA LYS A 506 12.17 -2.92 15.62
C LYS A 506 10.66 -2.80 15.59
N ARG A 507 10.10 -2.03 16.52
CA ARG A 507 8.65 -1.78 16.58
C ARG A 507 8.15 -1.25 15.22
N GLY A 508 7.10 -1.87 14.70
CA GLY A 508 6.48 -1.48 13.42
C GLY A 508 7.29 -1.82 12.17
N ARG A 509 8.34 -2.65 12.26
CA ARG A 509 9.10 -3.14 11.10
C ARG A 509 9.28 -4.65 11.15
N SER A 510 9.34 -5.27 9.98
CA SER A 510 9.69 -6.68 9.87
C SER A 510 11.10 -6.94 10.43
N PRO A 511 11.35 -8.09 11.07
CA PRO A 511 12.67 -8.48 11.54
C PRO A 511 13.72 -8.41 10.43
N GLN A 512 14.96 -8.08 10.79
CA GLN A 512 16.07 -7.99 9.85
C GLN A 512 17.28 -8.78 10.34
N ILE A 513 17.88 -9.56 9.46
CA ILE A 513 19.18 -10.19 9.66
C ILE A 513 20.19 -9.35 8.88
N ARG A 514 21.28 -8.93 9.53
CA ARG A 514 22.31 -8.05 8.94
C ARG A 514 23.62 -8.76 8.68
N VAL A 515 23.92 -9.79 9.47
CA VAL A 515 25.14 -10.58 9.36
C VAL A 515 24.88 -11.72 8.38
N ILE A 516 25.77 -11.86 7.40
CA ILE A 516 25.75 -13.01 6.50
C ILE A 516 26.56 -14.11 7.16
N GLU A 517 25.87 -15.16 7.59
CA GLU A 517 26.51 -16.41 8.00
C GLU A 517 26.46 -17.40 6.85
N HIS A 518 27.48 -18.24 6.79
CA HIS A 518 27.61 -19.23 5.75
C HIS A 518 27.84 -20.61 6.35
N ALA A 519 27.05 -21.56 5.88
CA ALA A 519 27.23 -22.98 6.05
C ALA A 519 26.90 -23.65 4.71
N PRO A 520 27.56 -24.76 4.36
CA PRO A 520 27.31 -25.44 3.11
C PRO A 520 25.87 -26.00 3.08
N VAL A 521 25.13 -25.71 1.99
CA VAL A 521 23.86 -26.40 1.74
C VAL A 521 24.17 -27.77 1.15
N ARG A 522 23.89 -28.81 1.92
CA ARG A 522 24.03 -30.20 1.52
C ARG A 522 22.93 -30.59 0.54
N ARG A 523 23.28 -31.53 -0.34
CA ARG A 523 22.42 -32.00 -1.44
C ARG A 523 21.35 -32.95 -0.88
N CYS A 524 20.10 -32.78 -1.31
CA CYS A 524 19.10 -33.83 -1.19
C CYS A 524 19.37 -34.92 -2.25
N ARG A 525 19.23 -36.20 -1.91
CA ARG A 525 19.42 -37.33 -2.86
C ARG A 525 18.42 -37.31 -4.02
N ASP A 526 17.24 -36.71 -3.81
CA ASP A 526 16.11 -36.87 -4.73
C ASP A 526 16.04 -35.79 -5.82
N LYS A 527 16.78 -34.68 -5.69
CA LYS A 527 16.74 -33.58 -6.66
C LYS A 527 17.99 -32.70 -6.64
N MET A 528 18.63 -32.60 -7.81
CA MET A 528 19.94 -31.95 -7.96
C MET A 528 19.90 -30.55 -8.58
N CYS A 529 18.75 -30.09 -9.05
CA CYS A 529 18.63 -28.80 -9.75
C CYS A 529 17.29 -28.10 -9.49
N PRO A 530 17.23 -26.76 -9.58
CA PRO A 530 15.97 -26.02 -9.50
C PRO A 530 14.92 -26.53 -10.46
N THR A 531 13.65 -26.53 -10.03
CA THR A 531 12.53 -26.85 -10.93
C THR A 531 12.59 -25.92 -12.16
N PRO A 532 12.58 -26.46 -13.39
CA PRO A 532 12.44 -25.63 -14.59
C PRO A 532 11.21 -24.73 -14.49
N ARG A 533 11.29 -23.53 -15.05
CA ARG A 533 10.15 -22.61 -15.06
C ARG A 533 8.98 -23.30 -15.76
N ARG A 534 7.79 -23.29 -15.15
CA ARG A 534 6.56 -23.69 -15.82
C ARG A 534 6.38 -22.83 -17.09
N PRO A 535 6.11 -23.41 -18.26
CA PRO A 535 5.80 -22.64 -19.45
C PRO A 535 4.63 -21.69 -19.16
N ARG A 536 4.79 -20.40 -19.49
CA ARG A 536 3.68 -19.45 -19.38
C ARG A 536 2.52 -19.92 -20.26
N HIS A 537 1.29 -19.78 -19.75
CA HIS A 537 0.07 -20.17 -20.46
C HIS A 537 0.03 -19.62 -21.91
N ARG A 538 -0.42 -20.44 -22.88
CA ARG A 538 -0.32 -20.19 -24.34
C ARG A 538 -0.95 -18.85 -24.78
N ARG A 539 -2.00 -18.36 -24.09
CA ARG A 539 -2.62 -17.03 -24.34
C ARG A 539 -1.64 -15.86 -24.13
N VAL A 540 -0.62 -16.01 -23.28
CA VAL A 540 0.36 -14.96 -22.96
C VAL A 540 1.39 -14.80 -24.11
N ARG A 541 1.69 -15.86 -24.87
CA ARG A 541 2.67 -15.81 -25.98
C ARG A 541 2.24 -14.89 -27.13
N ARG A 542 0.94 -14.74 -27.38
CA ARG A 542 0.39 -13.91 -28.47
C ARG A 542 0.09 -12.46 -28.09
N SER A 543 0.40 -12.07 -26.84
CA SER A 543 0.08 -10.73 -26.32
C SER A 543 1.29 -9.80 -26.23
N ALA A 544 2.48 -10.26 -26.64
CA ALA A 544 3.61 -9.38 -26.87
C ALA A 544 3.29 -8.54 -28.11
N PRO A 545 3.36 -7.19 -28.06
CA PRO A 545 3.25 -6.41 -29.27
C PRO A 545 4.34 -6.87 -30.23
N ALA A 546 3.98 -7.20 -31.47
CA ALA A 546 4.96 -7.24 -32.54
C ALA A 546 5.66 -5.87 -32.54
N ALA A 547 6.99 -5.87 -32.57
CA ALA A 547 7.73 -4.63 -32.74
C ALA A 547 7.25 -4.01 -34.05
N THR A 548 6.58 -2.86 -33.98
CA THR A 548 6.21 -2.11 -35.18
C THR A 548 7.51 -1.79 -35.92
N PRO A 549 7.69 -2.19 -37.19
CA PRO A 549 8.82 -1.78 -37.98
C PRO A 549 8.86 -0.24 -37.96
N ARG A 550 10.02 0.33 -37.65
CA ARG A 550 10.19 1.78 -37.77
C ARG A 550 10.21 2.12 -39.26
N VAL A 551 9.06 2.50 -39.78
CA VAL A 551 8.99 3.11 -41.10
C VAL A 551 9.52 4.54 -40.98
N GLY A 552 10.67 4.78 -41.61
CA GLY A 552 11.15 6.08 -42.08
C GLY A 552 11.11 7.25 -41.11
N VAL A 553 11.98 7.27 -40.09
CA VAL A 553 12.45 8.53 -39.50
C VAL A 553 13.93 8.38 -39.14
N ASN A 554 14.81 9.01 -39.93
CA ASN A 554 16.22 9.19 -39.58
C ASN A 554 16.31 10.02 -38.30
N GLN A 555 16.59 9.37 -37.16
CA GLN A 555 16.87 10.05 -35.90
C GLN A 555 18.38 10.25 -35.76
N THR A 556 18.90 11.40 -36.19
CA THR A 556 20.29 11.83 -35.94
C THR A 556 20.52 12.37 -34.52
N ARG A 557 19.56 12.26 -33.60
CA ARG A 557 19.77 12.64 -32.18
C ARG A 557 19.13 11.66 -31.22
N ILE A 558 19.96 11.06 -30.38
CA ILE A 558 19.52 10.32 -29.19
C ILE A 558 18.99 11.35 -28.19
N VAL A 559 17.66 11.50 -28.14
CA VAL A 559 17.00 12.29 -27.09
C VAL A 559 16.96 11.43 -25.82
N PRO A 560 17.51 11.88 -24.68
CA PRO A 560 17.39 11.16 -23.41
C PRO A 560 15.92 10.96 -23.03
N ALA A 561 15.58 9.77 -22.54
CA ALA A 561 14.24 9.52 -22.02
C ALA A 561 13.88 10.56 -20.94
N PRO A 562 12.63 11.05 -20.87
CA PRO A 562 12.18 11.89 -19.77
C PRO A 562 12.52 11.20 -18.44
N GLN A 563 13.35 11.86 -17.63
CA GLN A 563 13.93 11.29 -16.41
C GLN A 563 12.94 11.19 -15.24
N ALA A 564 11.70 11.64 -15.44
CA ALA A 564 10.62 11.60 -14.45
C ALA A 564 9.70 10.40 -14.71
N SER A 565 9.29 9.73 -13.63
CA SER A 565 8.05 8.96 -13.68
C SER A 565 6.95 9.96 -14.01
N VAL A 566 6.26 9.76 -15.15
CA VAL A 566 5.11 10.56 -15.59
C VAL A 566 4.06 10.74 -14.48
N TRP A 567 4.08 9.86 -13.50
CA TRP A 567 3.15 9.78 -12.38
C TRP A 567 3.53 10.63 -11.18
N ASP A 568 4.77 11.12 -11.12
CA ASP A 568 5.22 12.02 -10.05
C ASP A 568 4.65 13.44 -10.25
N THR A 569 3.94 13.68 -11.37
CA THR A 569 3.32 14.98 -11.76
C THR A 569 1.79 14.92 -11.88
N VAL A 570 1.16 13.81 -11.49
CA VAL A 570 -0.30 13.67 -11.52
C VAL A 570 -0.85 14.13 -10.17
N LYS A 571 -1.53 15.29 -10.15
CA LYS A 571 -2.45 15.62 -9.06
C LYS A 571 -3.62 14.64 -9.12
N PRO A 572 -3.98 13.94 -8.04
CA PRO A 572 -5.24 13.20 -7.99
C PRO A 572 -6.42 14.18 -8.15
N ALA A 573 -7.42 13.80 -8.94
CA ALA A 573 -8.71 14.45 -8.96
C ALA A 573 -9.79 13.46 -8.51
N THR A 574 -10.87 14.01 -7.96
CA THR A 574 -12.08 13.37 -7.43
C THR A 574 -12.65 12.31 -8.38
N PRO A 575 -13.23 11.21 -7.87
CA PRO A 575 -13.83 10.19 -8.73
C PRO A 575 -15.17 10.69 -9.29
N GLN A 576 -15.23 11.00 -10.60
CA GLN A 576 -16.47 11.07 -11.36
C GLN A 576 -16.69 9.81 -12.21
N GLY A 577 -17.96 9.55 -12.50
CA GLY A 577 -18.56 8.23 -12.60
C GLY A 577 -18.40 7.48 -13.92
N VAL A 578 -18.55 6.16 -13.82
CA VAL A 578 -18.78 5.27 -14.96
C VAL A 578 -19.88 4.29 -14.57
N THR A 579 -20.87 4.18 -15.45
CA THR A 579 -22.17 3.52 -15.28
C THR A 579 -22.07 1.99 -15.24
N GLY A 580 -22.80 1.38 -14.30
CA GLY A 580 -22.99 -0.07 -14.20
C GLY A 580 -23.92 -0.44 -13.04
N SER A 581 -25.04 -1.08 -13.36
CA SER A 581 -26.17 -1.36 -12.47
C SER A 581 -25.83 -2.24 -11.25
N ARG A 582 -26.62 -2.07 -10.18
CA ARG A 582 -26.55 -2.80 -8.90
C ARG A 582 -27.19 -4.17 -9.07
N GLU A 583 -26.46 -5.25 -8.79
CA GLU A 583 -27.06 -6.58 -8.68
C GLU A 583 -27.93 -6.63 -7.41
N VAL A 584 -29.23 -6.86 -7.62
CA VAL A 584 -30.21 -7.10 -6.56
C VAL A 584 -30.02 -8.55 -6.09
N HIS A 585 -29.54 -8.75 -4.87
CA HIS A 585 -29.60 -10.06 -4.23
C HIS A 585 -30.98 -10.24 -3.61
N THR A 586 -31.64 -11.34 -3.97
CA THR A 586 -32.85 -11.83 -3.32
C THR A 586 -32.55 -12.18 -1.87
N SER A 587 -33.32 -11.59 -0.94
CA SER A 587 -33.26 -11.88 0.48
C SER A 587 -33.50 -13.37 0.77
N PRO A 588 -32.80 -13.99 1.73
CA PRO A 588 -33.21 -15.29 2.25
C PRO A 588 -34.50 -15.14 3.06
N THR A 589 -35.52 -15.91 2.69
CA THR A 589 -36.80 -16.02 3.40
C THR A 589 -36.55 -16.49 4.85
N PRO A 590 -37.11 -15.83 5.88
CA PRO A 590 -37.02 -16.34 7.24
C PRO A 590 -37.78 -17.66 7.34
N ALA A 591 -37.13 -18.69 7.90
CA ALA A 591 -37.78 -19.96 8.20
C ALA A 591 -38.88 -19.74 9.26
N THR A 592 -40.12 -20.04 8.89
CA THR A 592 -41.27 -20.05 9.79
C THR A 592 -41.06 -21.13 10.86
N SER A 593 -41.08 -20.76 12.14
CA SER A 593 -41.03 -21.70 13.26
C SER A 593 -42.37 -22.44 13.35
N VAL A 594 -42.36 -23.75 13.06
CA VAL A 594 -43.48 -24.63 13.38
C VAL A 594 -43.38 -24.97 14.87
N ALA A 595 -44.18 -24.30 15.69
CA ALA A 595 -44.40 -24.70 17.08
C ALA A 595 -45.28 -25.95 17.09
N GLY A 596 -44.69 -27.10 17.46
CA GLY A 596 -45.43 -28.32 17.75
C GLY A 596 -46.22 -28.15 19.04
N SER A 597 -47.54 -28.22 18.92
CA SER A 597 -48.47 -28.33 20.05
C SER A 597 -48.58 -29.79 20.44
N THR A 598 -48.09 -30.15 21.63
CA THR A 598 -48.36 -31.42 22.30
C THR A 598 -49.27 -31.14 23.50
N ARG A 599 -50.47 -31.72 23.50
CA ARG A 599 -51.20 -32.15 24.71
C ARG A 599 -52.44 -33.00 24.37
N SER A 600 -52.43 -34.23 24.91
CA SER A 600 -53.53 -35.10 25.40
C SER A 600 -54.65 -35.47 24.40
N MET A 601 -55.12 -36.71 24.24
CA MET A 601 -55.08 -37.97 24.98
C MET A 601 -54.61 -39.11 24.06
#